data_AF-A0A520HMV9-F1
#
_entry.id   AF-A0A520HMV9-F1
#
_cell.length_a   1.000
_cell.length_b   1.000
_cell.length_c   1.000
_cell.angle_alpha   90.00
_cell.angle_beta   90.00
_cell.angle_gamma   90.00
#
_symmetry.space_group_name_H-M   'P 1'
#
loop_
_entity.id
_entity.type
_entity.pdbx_description
1 polymer ?
#
loop_
_entity_poly.entity_id
_entity_poly.type
_entity_poly.pdbx_seq_one_letter_code
_entity_poly.pdbx_strand_id
1 'polypeptide(L)'
;AADPQVQSRKGPMLAVEGRQYRDLDRNGRLDPYEDWRLSPERRTDDLVRRMTLEEKAGTMMHASLPGAGSGANAAIGVSAEGYDLARVGEMIGQRGITSFITRLALPPRRFAEANNAVQLLGEDSRLGIPVTISTDPRNHFQYVLGASAQSKGFSQWPDPLGFGAIGDPSVVRAFADIARQEYRAVGIHEALSPQADLATEPRWSRMTGTFGSNPALVSPLVAAYVEGFQHGPDGVARDGVMAIVKHWVGYGAEPNGFDAHNYYGRIVRLDDRSFAEHVAAFDGAFKANVAGVMPTYPILQGVTVDGAPLEQVGAGFNRQLLTGLLRGIRGRNRW
;
A
#
# COMPACT_ATOMS: atom_id res chain seq x y z
N ALA A 1 0.31 9.61 27.65
CA ALA A 1 -0.42 8.45 27.07
C ALA A 1 -0.19 7.25 27.98
N ALA A 2 -1.15 6.32 28.08
CA ALA A 2 -0.93 5.07 28.79
C ALA A 2 0.13 4.22 28.08
N ASP A 3 0.89 3.43 28.83
CA ASP A 3 1.87 2.50 28.27
C ASP A 3 1.17 1.52 27.31
N PRO A 4 1.78 1.17 26.16
CA PRO A 4 1.19 0.22 25.24
C PRO A 4 1.12 -1.17 25.86
N GLN A 5 0.08 -1.93 25.52
CA GLN A 5 0.07 -3.36 25.78
C GLN A 5 1.12 -4.03 24.88
N VAL A 6 2.21 -4.50 25.48
CA VAL A 6 3.27 -5.22 24.79
C VAL A 6 3.13 -6.72 25.08
N GLN A 7 3.10 -7.53 24.02
CA GLN A 7 2.99 -8.98 24.08
C GLN A 7 3.91 -9.60 23.03
N SER A 8 4.40 -10.80 23.33
CA SER A 8 5.19 -11.63 22.41
C SER A 8 4.65 -13.07 22.44
N ARG A 9 4.65 -13.73 21.29
CA ARG A 9 4.25 -15.14 21.15
C ARG A 9 5.44 -16.06 20.92
N LYS A 10 6.53 -15.55 20.34
CA LYS A 10 7.74 -16.32 19.98
C LYS A 10 9.01 -15.80 20.63
N GLY A 11 9.07 -14.50 20.93
CA GLY A 11 10.26 -13.83 21.47
C GLY A 11 10.27 -13.73 23.01
N PRO A 12 11.44 -13.47 23.59
CA PRO A 12 11.56 -13.07 24.98
C PRO A 12 10.95 -11.68 25.23
N MET A 13 10.58 -11.45 26.49
CA MET A 13 10.10 -10.16 26.99
C MET A 13 11.11 -9.61 27.99
N LEU A 14 11.31 -8.28 27.99
CA LEU A 14 12.17 -7.58 28.94
C LEU A 14 11.33 -6.75 29.90
N ALA A 15 11.75 -6.74 31.16
CA ALA A 15 11.24 -5.84 32.18
C ALA A 15 12.30 -4.80 32.53
N VAL A 16 12.10 -3.55 32.14
CA VAL A 16 13.03 -2.44 32.41
C VAL A 16 12.25 -1.28 33.04
N GLU A 17 12.66 -0.85 34.23
CA GLU A 17 12.03 0.26 34.97
C GLU A 17 10.51 0.10 35.15
N GLY A 18 10.05 -1.13 35.43
CA GLY A 18 8.62 -1.44 35.62
C GLY A 18 7.80 -1.48 34.32
N ARG A 19 8.43 -1.36 33.14
CA ARG A 19 7.79 -1.43 31.82
C ARG A 19 8.18 -2.71 31.07
N GLN A 20 7.32 -3.09 30.12
CA GLN A 20 7.48 -4.29 29.30
C GLN A 20 7.93 -3.95 27.87
N TYR A 21 8.85 -4.74 27.35
CA TYR A 21 9.39 -4.62 25.99
C TYR A 21 9.55 -6.00 25.35
N ARG A 22 9.61 -6.06 24.02
CA ARG A 22 9.98 -7.27 23.29
C ARG A 22 11.48 -7.24 23.05
N ASP A 23 12.17 -8.33 23.38
CA ASP A 23 13.57 -8.59 22.99
C ASP A 23 13.52 -9.21 21.58
N LEU A 24 13.39 -8.35 20.58
CA LEU A 24 13.15 -8.73 19.19
C LEU A 24 14.39 -9.41 18.57
N ASP A 25 15.60 -9.06 18.98
CA ASP A 25 16.85 -9.69 18.51
C ASP A 25 17.43 -10.73 19.48
N ARG A 26 16.78 -10.94 20.63
CA ARG A 26 17.07 -12.02 21.61
C ARG A 26 18.42 -11.87 22.27
N ASN A 27 18.88 -10.64 22.49
CA ASN A 27 20.20 -10.36 23.06
C ASN A 27 20.16 -10.05 24.56
N GLY A 28 18.98 -10.04 25.18
CA GLY A 28 18.77 -9.85 26.62
C GLY A 28 18.93 -8.40 27.10
N ARG A 29 18.97 -7.40 26.20
CA ARG A 29 19.08 -5.98 26.53
C ARG A 29 18.05 -5.17 25.74
N LEU A 30 17.55 -4.10 26.36
CA LEU A 30 16.61 -3.21 25.68
C LEU A 30 17.37 -2.34 24.67
N ASP A 31 17.21 -2.64 23.39
CA ASP A 31 17.83 -1.86 22.33
C ASP A 31 16.95 -0.69 21.87
N PRO A 32 17.54 0.39 21.30
CA PRO A 32 16.78 1.57 20.90
C PRO A 32 15.62 1.26 19.94
N TYR A 33 15.76 0.33 18.97
CA TYR A 33 14.66 0.00 18.05
C TYR A 33 13.48 -0.73 18.72
N GLU A 34 13.70 -1.37 19.87
CA GLU A 34 12.69 -2.07 20.67
C GLU A 34 11.98 -1.14 21.66
N ASP A 35 12.64 -0.03 22.02
CA ASP A 35 12.11 0.96 22.95
C ASP A 35 11.02 1.82 22.31
N TRP A 36 9.77 1.41 22.54
CA TRP A 36 8.57 2.11 22.05
C TRP A 36 8.41 3.55 22.58
N ARG A 37 9.23 3.99 23.55
CA ARG A 37 9.25 5.38 24.02
C ARG A 37 10.04 6.29 23.08
N LEU A 38 10.90 5.74 22.25
CA LEU A 38 11.69 6.49 21.27
C LEU A 38 10.86 6.79 20.01
N SER A 39 11.21 7.87 19.32
CA SER A 39 10.54 8.24 18.07
C SER A 39 10.78 7.19 16.97
N PRO A 40 9.86 7.05 16.00
CA PRO A 40 10.05 6.15 14.87
C PRO A 40 11.40 6.33 14.17
N GLU A 41 11.87 7.57 14.01
CA GLU A 41 13.14 7.88 13.34
C GLU A 41 14.33 7.30 14.12
N ARG A 42 14.36 7.50 15.45
CA ARG A 42 15.43 6.96 16.29
C ARG A 42 15.44 5.43 16.30
N ARG A 43 14.27 4.81 16.28
CA ARG A 43 14.10 3.36 16.24
C ARG A 43 14.55 2.79 14.90
N THR A 44 14.16 3.44 13.80
CA THR A 44 14.58 3.07 12.43
C THR A 44 16.08 3.22 12.23
N ASP A 45 16.68 4.32 12.69
CA ASP A 45 18.12 4.55 12.59
C ASP A 45 18.95 3.46 13.28
N ASP A 46 18.50 2.99 14.45
CA ASP A 46 19.14 1.88 15.15
C ASP A 46 18.90 0.54 14.44
N LEU A 47 17.67 0.25 14.03
CA LEU A 47 17.33 -0.97 13.30
C LEU A 47 18.14 -1.11 12.00
N VAL A 48 18.22 -0.07 11.18
CA VAL A 48 18.94 -0.09 9.90
C VAL A 48 20.45 -0.32 10.09
N ARG A 49 21.04 0.14 11.20
CA ARG A 49 22.45 -0.16 11.53
C ARG A 49 22.67 -1.62 11.91
N ARG A 50 21.65 -2.30 12.44
CA ARG A 50 21.69 -3.72 12.82
C ARG A 50 21.43 -4.66 11.65
N MET A 51 20.85 -4.16 10.57
CA MET A 51 20.50 -4.96 9.39
C MET A 51 21.73 -5.33 8.55
N THR A 52 21.74 -6.57 8.06
CA THR A 52 22.66 -6.97 6.98
C THR A 52 22.29 -6.30 5.66
N LEU A 53 23.13 -6.44 4.63
CA LEU A 53 22.81 -5.91 3.31
C LEU A 53 21.59 -6.62 2.70
N GLU A 54 21.48 -7.94 2.92
CA GLU A 54 20.39 -8.78 2.46
C GLU A 54 19.06 -8.38 3.11
N GLU A 55 19.06 -8.11 4.41
CA GLU A 55 17.86 -7.62 5.10
C GLU A 55 17.45 -6.24 4.58
N LYS A 56 18.41 -5.34 4.33
CA LYS A 56 18.12 -4.02 3.73
C LYS A 56 17.47 -4.19 2.36
N ALA A 57 18.06 -5.01 1.50
CA ALA A 57 17.49 -5.32 0.19
C ALA A 57 16.10 -5.97 0.31
N GLY A 58 15.91 -6.90 1.25
CA GLY A 58 14.64 -7.56 1.53
C GLY A 58 13.52 -6.59 1.92
N THR A 59 13.81 -5.61 2.77
CA THR A 59 12.83 -4.58 3.15
C THR A 59 12.42 -3.65 2.01
N MET A 60 13.20 -3.61 0.91
CA MET A 60 12.85 -2.88 -0.30
C MET A 60 11.98 -3.70 -1.28
N MET A 61 11.71 -4.97 -0.97
CA MET A 61 10.88 -5.84 -1.78
C MET A 61 9.43 -5.88 -1.26
N HIS A 62 8.48 -5.91 -2.19
CA HIS A 62 7.07 -6.13 -1.91
C HIS A 62 6.59 -7.40 -2.65
N ALA A 63 6.53 -8.52 -1.94
CA ALA A 63 6.30 -9.83 -2.55
C ALA A 63 4.84 -10.29 -2.48
N SER A 64 4.46 -11.30 -3.26
CA SER A 64 3.16 -11.97 -3.05
C SER A 64 3.29 -13.07 -2.02
N LEU A 65 2.36 -13.15 -1.07
CA LEU A 65 2.28 -14.30 -0.16
C LEU A 65 1.90 -15.56 -0.96
N PRO A 66 2.75 -16.61 -0.96
CA PRO A 66 2.45 -17.85 -1.65
C PRO A 66 1.29 -18.58 -0.96
N GLY A 67 0.32 -19.02 -1.74
CA GLY A 67 -0.79 -19.84 -1.24
C GLY A 67 -0.35 -21.28 -0.94
N ALA A 68 -1.04 -21.94 0.00
CA ALA A 68 -0.88 -23.36 0.23
C ALA A 68 -1.39 -24.15 -1.00
N GLY A 69 -0.61 -25.12 -1.48
CA GLY A 69 -0.98 -25.95 -2.63
C GLY A 69 -0.89 -25.25 -4.00
N SER A 70 -0.61 -23.95 -4.03
CA SER A 70 -0.21 -23.26 -5.26
C SER A 70 1.27 -23.49 -5.51
N GLY A 71 1.61 -24.40 -6.42
CA GLY A 71 2.95 -24.43 -7.00
C GLY A 71 3.26 -23.14 -7.77
N ALA A 72 4.39 -23.12 -8.50
CA ALA A 72 4.75 -21.99 -9.38
C ALA A 72 3.68 -21.63 -10.44
N ASN A 73 2.68 -22.50 -10.63
CA ASN A 73 1.57 -22.38 -11.58
C ASN A 73 0.21 -22.18 -10.89
N ALA A 74 0.14 -21.46 -9.76
CA ALA A 74 -1.15 -21.04 -9.23
C ALA A 74 -1.96 -20.36 -10.34
N ALA A 75 -3.13 -20.90 -10.70
CA ALA A 75 -3.96 -20.28 -11.72
C ALA A 75 -4.30 -18.85 -11.28
N ILE A 76 -4.05 -17.88 -12.17
CA ILE A 76 -4.35 -16.46 -11.92
C ILE A 76 -5.81 -16.36 -11.47
N GLY A 77 -6.04 -15.79 -10.28
CA GLY A 77 -7.38 -15.60 -9.73
C GLY A 77 -7.93 -16.75 -8.87
N VAL A 78 -7.18 -17.81 -8.60
CA VAL A 78 -7.57 -18.84 -7.62
C VAL A 78 -6.98 -18.50 -6.25
N SER A 79 -7.84 -18.34 -5.25
CA SER A 79 -7.42 -18.21 -3.85
C SER A 79 -7.11 -19.59 -3.26
N ALA A 80 -5.95 -19.73 -2.63
CA ALA A 80 -5.66 -20.86 -1.75
C ALA A 80 -6.49 -20.81 -0.46
N GLU A 81 -6.53 -21.93 0.27
CA GLU A 81 -7.18 -22.02 1.60
C GLU A 81 -6.32 -21.48 2.75
N GLY A 82 -5.10 -21.05 2.46
CA GLY A 82 -4.12 -20.54 3.41
C GLY A 82 -2.79 -20.22 2.71
N TYR A 83 -1.73 -19.94 3.47
CA TYR A 83 -0.40 -19.67 2.94
C TYR A 83 0.53 -20.88 3.02
N ASP A 84 1.49 -20.98 2.10
CA ASP A 84 2.66 -21.85 2.24
C ASP A 84 3.64 -21.23 3.24
N LEU A 85 3.46 -21.55 4.52
CA LEU A 85 4.25 -20.95 5.61
C LEU A 85 5.73 -21.33 5.57
N ALA A 86 6.10 -22.46 4.96
CA ALA A 86 7.51 -22.83 4.80
C ALA A 86 8.21 -21.87 3.82
N ARG A 87 7.57 -21.61 2.67
CA ARG A 87 8.08 -20.66 1.69
C ARG A 87 8.03 -19.22 2.20
N VAL A 88 6.97 -18.83 2.92
CA VAL A 88 6.92 -17.52 3.59
C VAL A 88 8.07 -17.38 4.59
N GLY A 89 8.34 -18.42 5.38
CA GLY A 89 9.45 -18.45 6.33
C GLY A 89 10.81 -18.27 5.67
N GLU A 90 11.04 -18.89 4.50
CA GLU A 90 12.25 -18.66 3.69
C GLU A 90 12.35 -17.20 3.23
N MET A 91 11.26 -16.64 2.70
CA MET A 91 11.22 -15.26 2.20
C MET A 91 11.51 -14.23 3.31
N ILE A 92 10.99 -14.45 4.51
CA ILE A 92 11.24 -13.58 5.67
C ILE A 92 12.65 -13.83 6.21
N GLY A 93 12.95 -15.07 6.63
CA GLY A 93 14.15 -15.38 7.40
C GLY A 93 15.46 -15.39 6.61
N GLN A 94 15.41 -15.74 5.32
CA GLN A 94 16.62 -15.82 4.48
C GLN A 94 16.76 -14.64 3.51
N ARG A 95 15.63 -14.04 3.10
CA ARG A 95 15.62 -12.94 2.11
C ARG A 95 15.23 -11.59 2.71
N GLY A 96 14.93 -11.53 4.01
CA GLY A 96 14.64 -10.29 4.72
C GLY A 96 13.38 -9.57 4.25
N ILE A 97 12.47 -10.24 3.55
CA ILE A 97 11.26 -9.59 3.00
C ILE A 97 10.27 -9.33 4.12
N THR A 98 9.84 -8.07 4.26
CA THR A 98 8.92 -7.63 5.33
C THR A 98 7.60 -7.09 4.81
N SER A 99 7.40 -6.99 3.50
CA SER A 99 6.19 -6.43 2.91
C SER A 99 5.61 -7.37 1.86
N PHE A 100 4.33 -7.70 2.00
CA PHE A 100 3.68 -8.66 1.12
C PHE A 100 2.24 -8.30 0.79
N ILE A 101 1.82 -8.64 -0.43
CA ILE A 101 0.41 -8.65 -0.82
C ILE A 101 -0.23 -10.01 -0.56
N THR A 102 -1.41 -10.01 0.05
CA THR A 102 -2.25 -11.22 0.16
C THR A 102 -3.17 -11.38 -1.05
N ARG A 103 -3.23 -12.60 -1.57
CA ARG A 103 -4.20 -13.03 -2.60
C ARG A 103 -5.31 -13.93 -2.05
N LEU A 104 -5.36 -14.13 -0.73
CA LEU A 104 -6.39 -14.96 -0.11
C LEU A 104 -7.77 -14.30 -0.19
N ALA A 105 -8.79 -15.15 -0.27
CA ALA A 105 -10.21 -14.84 -0.16
C ALA A 105 -10.86 -15.91 0.74
N LEU A 106 -10.81 -15.65 2.06
CA LEU A 106 -11.26 -16.54 3.13
C LEU A 106 -12.30 -15.85 4.02
N PRO A 107 -13.14 -16.60 4.76
CA PRO A 107 -13.94 -16.02 5.84
C PRO A 107 -13.07 -15.25 6.85
N PRO A 108 -13.54 -14.13 7.43
CA PRO A 108 -12.70 -13.20 8.21
C PRO A 108 -11.87 -13.85 9.32
N ARG A 109 -12.45 -14.78 10.09
CA ARG A 109 -11.72 -15.50 11.15
C ARG A 109 -10.50 -16.26 10.61
N ARG A 110 -10.71 -17.06 9.55
CA ARG A 110 -9.64 -17.84 8.90
C ARG A 110 -8.60 -16.93 8.26
N PHE A 111 -9.02 -15.78 7.74
CA PHE A 111 -8.11 -14.76 7.21
C PHE A 111 -7.20 -14.22 8.31
N ALA A 112 -7.78 -13.79 9.43
CA ALA A 112 -7.02 -13.28 10.58
C ALA A 112 -6.03 -14.33 11.11
N GLU A 113 -6.45 -15.59 11.24
CA GLU A 113 -5.59 -16.71 11.62
C GLU A 113 -4.41 -16.90 10.66
N ALA A 114 -4.66 -16.85 9.34
CA ALA A 114 -3.60 -16.98 8.34
C ALA A 114 -2.60 -15.82 8.38
N ASN A 115 -3.08 -14.58 8.50
CA ASN A 115 -2.22 -13.40 8.61
C ASN A 115 -1.43 -13.39 9.94
N ASN A 116 -2.03 -13.84 11.04
CA ASN A 116 -1.33 -13.99 12.31
C ASN A 116 -0.20 -15.04 12.22
N ALA A 117 -0.39 -16.12 11.46
CA ALA A 117 0.67 -17.10 11.22
C ALA A 117 1.88 -16.50 10.48
N VAL A 118 1.65 -15.57 9.54
CA VAL A 118 2.73 -14.81 8.87
C VAL A 118 3.44 -13.87 9.86
N GLN A 119 2.70 -13.17 10.73
CA GLN A 119 3.30 -12.31 11.76
C GLN A 119 4.20 -13.09 12.72
N LEU A 120 3.83 -14.32 13.08
CA LEU A 120 4.67 -15.19 13.91
C LEU A 120 6.02 -15.49 13.26
N LEU A 121 6.08 -15.62 11.92
CA LEU A 121 7.34 -15.80 11.20
C LEU A 121 8.18 -14.52 11.20
N GLY A 122 7.55 -13.35 11.09
CA GLY A 122 8.23 -12.05 11.24
C GLY A 122 8.82 -11.86 12.63
N GLU A 123 8.04 -12.18 13.67
CA GLU A 123 8.49 -12.16 15.07
C GLU A 123 9.62 -13.16 15.33
N ASP A 124 9.60 -14.32 14.67
CA ASP A 124 10.64 -15.35 14.82
C ASP A 124 11.95 -15.00 14.08
N SER A 125 11.92 -14.01 13.19
CA SER A 125 13.10 -13.58 12.45
C SER A 125 14.17 -12.94 13.35
N ARG A 126 15.40 -12.83 12.83
CA ARG A 126 16.59 -12.38 13.58
C ARG A 126 16.40 -11.02 14.28
N LEU A 127 15.71 -10.08 13.64
CA LEU A 127 15.46 -8.74 14.17
C LEU A 127 13.97 -8.51 14.56
N GLY A 128 13.16 -9.57 14.51
CA GLY A 128 11.74 -9.51 14.87
C GLY A 128 10.92 -8.45 14.11
N ILE A 129 11.31 -8.11 12.88
CA ILE A 129 10.64 -7.05 12.11
C ILE A 129 9.23 -7.52 11.72
N PRO A 130 8.16 -6.79 12.11
CA PRO A 130 6.80 -7.17 11.78
C PRO A 130 6.55 -7.08 10.27
N VAL A 131 5.66 -7.93 9.77
CA VAL A 131 5.35 -7.99 8.35
C VAL A 131 4.22 -7.01 8.01
N THR A 132 4.38 -6.22 6.96
CA THR A 132 3.28 -5.47 6.35
C THR A 132 2.52 -6.38 5.39
N ILE A 133 1.21 -6.51 5.60
CA ILE A 133 0.33 -7.27 4.71
C ILE A 133 -0.60 -6.29 4.00
N SER A 134 -0.46 -6.21 2.68
CA SER A 134 -1.20 -5.32 1.80
C SER A 134 -2.28 -6.05 0.99
N THR A 135 -3.22 -5.28 0.44
CA THR A 135 -4.22 -5.81 -0.48
C THR A 135 -4.66 -4.79 -1.52
N ASP A 136 -5.07 -5.29 -2.69
CA ASP A 136 -5.97 -4.56 -3.58
C ASP A 136 -7.36 -4.36 -2.91
N PRO A 137 -8.16 -3.37 -3.32
CA PRO A 137 -9.49 -3.11 -2.76
C PRO A 137 -10.38 -4.35 -2.66
N ARG A 138 -11.10 -4.50 -1.54
CA ARG A 138 -11.98 -5.66 -1.25
C ARG A 138 -13.44 -5.27 -0.99
N ASN A 139 -13.74 -3.98 -0.92
CA ASN A 139 -15.05 -3.47 -0.49
C ASN A 139 -15.93 -2.98 -1.65
N HIS A 140 -15.67 -3.43 -2.87
CA HIS A 140 -16.43 -3.07 -4.07
C HIS A 140 -16.84 -4.31 -4.86
N PHE A 141 -17.93 -4.18 -5.62
CA PHE A 141 -18.57 -5.31 -6.32
C PHE A 141 -17.78 -5.81 -7.53
N GLN A 142 -16.96 -4.96 -8.16
CA GLN A 142 -16.25 -5.35 -9.36
C GLN A 142 -14.99 -6.18 -9.05
N TYR A 143 -14.78 -7.21 -9.86
CA TYR A 143 -13.60 -8.05 -9.83
C TYR A 143 -13.01 -8.17 -11.24
N VAL A 144 -11.76 -7.77 -11.39
CA VAL A 144 -10.98 -8.01 -12.61
C VAL A 144 -9.96 -9.11 -12.34
N LEU A 145 -10.03 -10.19 -13.11
CA LEU A 145 -9.11 -11.33 -12.99
C LEU A 145 -7.65 -10.87 -13.10
N GLY A 146 -6.85 -11.17 -12.07
CA GLY A 146 -5.43 -10.81 -12.03
C GLY A 146 -5.12 -9.34 -11.66
N ALA A 147 -6.14 -8.47 -11.57
CA ALA A 147 -5.96 -7.04 -11.29
C ALA A 147 -6.77 -6.53 -10.08
N SER A 148 -7.58 -7.41 -9.46
CA SER A 148 -8.37 -7.15 -8.26
C SER A 148 -8.31 -8.33 -7.28
N ALA A 149 -8.71 -8.12 -6.03
CA ALA A 149 -8.84 -9.19 -5.05
C ALA A 149 -10.31 -9.67 -4.97
N GLN A 150 -10.54 -10.98 -4.85
CA GLN A 150 -11.87 -11.48 -4.50
C GLN A 150 -12.17 -11.20 -3.02
N SER A 151 -13.41 -10.84 -2.74
CA SER A 151 -13.86 -10.50 -1.39
C SER A 151 -14.77 -11.57 -0.81
N LYS A 152 -14.45 -12.03 0.41
CA LYS A 152 -15.34 -12.86 1.23
C LYS A 152 -15.39 -12.27 2.64
N GLY A 153 -16.53 -11.73 3.03
CA GLY A 153 -16.76 -11.20 4.38
C GLY A 153 -16.30 -9.75 4.62
N PHE A 154 -16.14 -8.95 3.56
CA PHE A 154 -15.99 -7.48 3.64
C PHE A 154 -17.25 -6.80 3.14
N SER A 155 -17.63 -5.67 3.75
CA SER A 155 -18.79 -4.89 3.30
C SER A 155 -18.63 -4.43 1.85
N GLN A 156 -19.73 -4.47 1.09
CA GLN A 156 -19.72 -4.10 -0.33
C GLN A 156 -20.37 -2.73 -0.52
N TRP A 157 -19.64 -1.84 -1.18
CA TRP A 157 -19.99 -0.44 -1.41
C TRP A 157 -19.98 -0.15 -2.92
N PRO A 158 -20.57 0.97 -3.36
CA PRO A 158 -20.37 1.44 -4.73
C PRO A 158 -18.88 1.46 -5.08
N ASP A 159 -18.54 1.19 -6.34
CA ASP A 159 -17.19 1.44 -6.83
C ASP A 159 -16.80 2.92 -6.63
N PRO A 160 -15.51 3.27 -6.58
CA PRO A 160 -15.06 4.66 -6.41
C PRO A 160 -15.74 5.67 -7.33
N LEU A 161 -16.13 5.27 -8.55
CA LEU A 161 -16.83 6.16 -9.48
C LEU A 161 -18.24 6.51 -8.98
N GLY A 162 -18.90 5.60 -8.26
CA GLY A 162 -20.16 5.85 -7.56
C GLY A 162 -20.00 6.86 -6.42
N PHE A 163 -18.89 6.82 -5.68
CA PHE A 163 -18.57 7.87 -4.71
C PHE A 163 -18.28 9.22 -5.39
N GLY A 164 -17.64 9.19 -6.57
CA GLY A 164 -17.50 10.36 -7.44
C GLY A 164 -18.85 10.98 -7.82
N ALA A 165 -19.84 10.15 -8.18
CA ALA A 165 -21.19 10.59 -8.51
C ALA A 165 -21.95 11.17 -7.30
N ILE A 166 -21.70 10.66 -6.09
CA ILE A 166 -22.23 11.25 -4.84
C ILE A 166 -21.58 12.61 -4.56
N GLY A 167 -20.26 12.71 -4.76
CA GLY A 167 -19.51 13.96 -4.63
C GLY A 167 -19.37 14.47 -3.19
N ASP A 168 -19.56 13.62 -2.18
CA ASP A 168 -19.51 13.98 -0.76
C ASP A 168 -18.29 13.33 -0.06
N PRO A 169 -17.26 14.12 0.30
CA PRO A 169 -16.10 13.63 1.05
C PRO A 169 -16.45 13.00 2.40
N SER A 170 -17.53 13.41 3.06
CA SER A 170 -17.93 12.83 4.34
C SER A 170 -18.36 11.36 4.21
N VAL A 171 -19.06 11.04 3.12
CA VAL A 171 -19.47 9.67 2.79
C VAL A 171 -18.26 8.81 2.44
N VAL A 172 -17.31 9.35 1.67
CA VAL A 172 -16.06 8.64 1.34
C VAL A 172 -15.24 8.35 2.59
N ARG A 173 -15.12 9.32 3.52
CA ARG A 173 -14.40 9.14 4.78
C ARG A 173 -15.06 8.08 5.66
N ALA A 174 -16.39 8.07 5.75
CA ALA A 174 -17.15 7.08 6.52
C ALA A 174 -16.95 5.67 5.96
N PHE A 175 -17.02 5.51 4.64
CA PHE A 175 -16.69 4.25 3.97
C PHE A 175 -15.25 3.80 4.28
N ALA A 176 -14.28 4.70 4.12
CA ALA A 176 -12.88 4.39 4.32
C ALA A 176 -12.57 3.98 5.77
N ASP A 177 -13.22 4.59 6.77
CA ASP A 177 -13.09 4.17 8.17
C ASP A 177 -13.69 2.78 8.43
N ILE A 178 -14.86 2.46 7.84
CA ILE A 178 -15.46 1.12 7.95
C ILE A 178 -14.54 0.07 7.32
N ALA A 179 -14.05 0.32 6.09
CA ALA A 179 -13.14 -0.58 5.39
C ALA A 179 -11.81 -0.75 6.15
N ARG A 180 -11.27 0.32 6.74
CA ARG A 180 -10.11 0.25 7.65
C ARG A 180 -10.35 -0.72 8.80
N GLN A 181 -11.47 -0.58 9.51
CA GLN A 181 -11.78 -1.45 10.65
C GLN A 181 -11.84 -2.93 10.23
N GLU A 182 -12.45 -3.22 9.07
CA GLU A 182 -12.49 -4.57 8.51
C GLU A 182 -11.08 -5.10 8.16
N TYR A 183 -10.24 -4.26 7.55
CA TYR A 183 -8.86 -4.62 7.21
C TYR A 183 -8.02 -4.91 8.46
N ARG A 184 -8.12 -4.05 9.49
CA ARG A 184 -7.45 -4.27 10.79
C ARG A 184 -7.92 -5.55 11.45
N ALA A 185 -9.22 -5.87 11.39
CA ALA A 185 -9.79 -7.08 11.99
C ALA A 185 -9.22 -8.38 11.41
N VAL A 186 -8.73 -8.36 10.17
CA VAL A 186 -8.09 -9.51 9.52
C VAL A 186 -6.56 -9.40 9.44
N GLY A 187 -5.94 -8.38 10.03
CA GLY A 187 -4.49 -8.19 10.03
C GLY A 187 -3.91 -7.61 8.73
N ILE A 188 -4.72 -6.94 7.92
CA ILE A 188 -4.24 -6.12 6.80
C ILE A 188 -3.83 -4.74 7.33
N HIS A 189 -2.68 -4.25 6.87
CA HIS A 189 -2.04 -3.01 7.34
C HIS A 189 -1.81 -2.00 6.22
N GLU A 190 -1.99 -2.41 4.95
CA GLU A 190 -1.77 -1.56 3.78
C GLU A 190 -2.87 -1.79 2.74
N ALA A 191 -3.47 -0.70 2.27
CA ALA A 191 -4.44 -0.67 1.20
C ALA A 191 -3.76 -0.08 -0.04
N LEU A 192 -3.70 -0.86 -1.12
CA LEU A 192 -3.17 -0.41 -2.42
C LEU A 192 -4.24 0.43 -3.14
N SER A 193 -4.67 1.52 -2.50
CA SER A 193 -5.77 2.41 -2.87
C SER A 193 -5.68 3.72 -2.06
N PRO A 194 -6.33 4.81 -2.51
CA PRO A 194 -7.27 4.93 -3.63
C PRO A 194 -6.61 5.11 -5.01
N GLN A 195 -7.39 4.88 -6.07
CA GLN A 195 -7.00 5.29 -7.43
C GLN A 195 -7.41 6.76 -7.65
N ALA A 196 -6.44 7.67 -7.65
CA ALA A 196 -6.61 9.09 -7.94
C ALA A 196 -6.51 9.41 -9.44
N ASP A 197 -6.32 8.41 -10.30
CA ASP A 197 -6.36 8.59 -11.76
C ASP A 197 -7.66 9.29 -12.20
N LEU A 198 -7.55 10.17 -13.19
CA LEU A 198 -8.71 10.77 -13.84
C LEU A 198 -9.22 9.85 -14.95
N ALA A 199 -10.53 9.59 -14.99
CA ALA A 199 -11.19 8.84 -16.06
C ALA A 199 -11.40 9.72 -17.32
N THR A 200 -10.32 10.19 -17.93
CA THR A 200 -10.37 11.04 -19.14
C THR A 200 -10.59 10.24 -20.42
N GLU A 201 -10.23 8.95 -20.43
CA GLU A 201 -10.62 7.99 -21.47
C GLU A 201 -11.73 7.04 -20.96
N PRO A 202 -12.98 7.20 -21.39
CA PRO A 202 -14.10 6.36 -20.93
C PRO A 202 -14.06 4.92 -21.44
N ARG A 203 -13.23 4.59 -22.43
CA ARG A 203 -13.00 3.19 -22.85
C ARG A 203 -12.03 2.45 -21.94
N TRP A 204 -11.29 3.16 -21.08
CA TRP A 204 -10.30 2.54 -20.20
C TRP A 204 -10.98 1.63 -19.17
N SER A 205 -10.57 0.36 -19.16
CA SER A 205 -11.24 -0.69 -18.39
C SER A 205 -11.23 -0.49 -16.88
N ARG A 206 -10.35 0.36 -16.35
CA ARG A 206 -10.21 0.64 -14.91
C ARG A 206 -10.87 1.95 -14.46
N MET A 207 -11.62 2.62 -15.34
CA MET A 207 -12.24 3.92 -15.02
C MET A 207 -13.19 3.86 -13.81
N THR A 208 -13.83 2.70 -13.57
CA THR A 208 -14.75 2.51 -12.44
C THR A 208 -14.06 2.59 -11.07
N GLY A 209 -12.74 2.36 -11.04
CA GLY A 209 -11.92 2.53 -9.85
C GLY A 209 -11.54 3.97 -9.52
N THR A 210 -11.82 4.93 -10.40
CA THR A 210 -11.54 6.38 -10.21
C THR A 210 -12.68 7.09 -9.50
N PHE A 211 -12.49 8.35 -9.09
CA PHE A 211 -13.59 9.20 -8.60
C PHE A 211 -14.19 10.12 -9.69
N GLY A 212 -13.85 9.90 -10.96
CA GLY A 212 -14.31 10.70 -12.10
C GLY A 212 -13.18 11.32 -12.91
N SER A 213 -13.50 12.32 -13.71
CA SER A 213 -12.59 12.93 -14.70
C SER A 213 -12.14 14.36 -14.38
N ASN A 214 -12.65 14.96 -13.29
CA ASN A 214 -12.34 16.33 -12.91
C ASN A 214 -11.47 16.37 -11.63
N PRO A 215 -10.24 16.91 -11.68
CA PRO A 215 -9.35 16.95 -10.51
C PRO A 215 -9.93 17.73 -9.32
N ALA A 216 -10.75 18.76 -9.57
CA ALA A 216 -11.38 19.55 -8.50
C ALA A 216 -12.39 18.72 -7.66
N LEU A 217 -12.95 17.67 -8.25
CA LEU A 217 -13.81 16.71 -7.56
C LEU A 217 -12.99 15.54 -6.99
N VAL A 218 -12.07 14.98 -7.78
CA VAL A 218 -11.29 13.79 -7.41
C VAL A 218 -10.40 14.05 -6.20
N SER A 219 -9.67 15.17 -6.21
CA SER A 219 -8.70 15.51 -5.17
C SER A 219 -9.28 15.53 -3.74
N PRO A 220 -10.38 16.25 -3.44
CA PRO A 220 -10.97 16.22 -2.10
C PRO A 220 -11.57 14.86 -1.70
N LEU A 221 -12.09 14.07 -2.64
CA LEU A 221 -12.59 12.72 -2.34
C LEU A 221 -11.44 11.75 -2.02
N VAL A 222 -10.34 11.85 -2.75
CA VAL A 222 -9.10 11.11 -2.47
C VAL A 222 -8.54 11.47 -1.08
N ALA A 223 -8.55 12.75 -0.69
CA ALA A 223 -8.15 13.16 0.65
C ALA A 223 -8.98 12.47 1.73
N ALA A 224 -10.31 12.49 1.60
CA ALA A 224 -11.23 11.86 2.54
C ALA A 224 -11.03 10.33 2.63
N TYR A 225 -10.76 9.67 1.50
CA TYR A 225 -10.43 8.24 1.49
C TYR A 225 -9.16 7.95 2.28
N VAL A 226 -8.09 8.72 2.03
CA VAL A 226 -6.79 8.57 2.72
C VAL A 226 -6.96 8.82 4.22
N GLU A 227 -7.65 9.90 4.61
CA GLU A 227 -7.91 10.22 6.02
C GLU A 227 -8.68 9.09 6.74
N GLY A 228 -9.68 8.49 6.09
CA GLY A 228 -10.45 7.39 6.69
C GLY A 228 -9.61 6.12 6.86
N PHE A 229 -8.83 5.73 5.85
CA PHE A 229 -7.95 4.55 5.96
C PHE A 229 -6.83 4.74 6.98
N GLN A 230 -6.15 5.89 6.95
CA GLN A 230 -5.04 6.19 7.87
C GLN A 230 -5.51 6.57 9.27
N HIS A 231 -6.82 6.76 9.44
CA HIS A 231 -7.48 7.20 10.67
C HIS A 231 -6.96 8.56 11.16
N GLY A 232 -6.83 9.50 10.24
CA GLY A 232 -6.42 10.87 10.51
C GLY A 232 -5.76 11.56 9.31
N PRO A 233 -5.65 12.91 9.35
CA PRO A 233 -5.02 13.69 8.29
C PRO A 233 -3.50 13.78 8.42
N ASP A 234 -2.93 13.41 9.57
CA ASP A 234 -1.52 13.64 9.90
C ASP A 234 -0.61 12.45 9.57
N GLY A 235 -1.09 11.54 8.73
CA GLY A 235 -0.42 10.28 8.40
C GLY A 235 -1.08 9.10 9.10
N VAL A 236 -0.36 7.98 9.17
CA VAL A 236 -0.92 6.70 9.65
C VAL A 236 -1.01 6.70 11.18
N ALA A 237 -2.22 6.68 11.72
CA ALA A 237 -2.45 6.51 13.14
C ALA A 237 -2.25 5.04 13.58
N ARG A 238 -2.19 4.81 14.90
CA ARG A 238 -1.88 3.48 15.50
C ARG A 238 -2.80 2.34 15.03
N ASP A 239 -4.07 2.64 14.81
CA ASP A 239 -5.09 1.72 14.32
C ASP A 239 -5.49 2.01 12.87
N GLY A 240 -4.72 2.85 12.17
CA GLY A 240 -4.83 3.12 10.76
C GLY A 240 -4.33 1.96 9.88
N VAL A 241 -4.65 2.07 8.60
CA VAL A 241 -4.15 1.26 7.49
C VAL A 241 -3.44 2.22 6.54
N MET A 242 -2.24 1.85 6.10
CA MET A 242 -1.47 2.65 5.15
C MET A 242 -2.22 2.74 3.82
N ALA A 243 -2.52 3.94 3.35
CA ALA A 243 -3.10 4.15 2.04
C ALA A 243 -1.97 4.40 1.01
N ILE A 244 -2.05 3.73 -0.13
CA ILE A 244 -1.12 3.92 -1.26
C ILE A 244 -1.91 4.51 -2.43
N VAL A 245 -1.78 5.82 -2.63
CA VAL A 245 -2.46 6.50 -3.74
C VAL A 245 -1.84 6.09 -5.08
N LYS A 246 -2.68 5.88 -6.10
CA LYS A 246 -2.24 5.34 -7.38
C LYS A 246 -3.06 5.86 -8.58
N HIS A 247 -2.58 5.76 -9.82
CA HIS A 247 -1.22 5.38 -10.20
C HIS A 247 -0.50 6.61 -10.70
N TRP A 248 0.56 7.02 -10.02
CA TRP A 248 1.28 8.26 -10.30
C TRP A 248 2.11 8.16 -11.60
N VAL A 249 1.78 8.85 -12.69
CA VAL A 249 0.59 9.69 -12.91
C VAL A 249 0.14 9.61 -14.36
N GLY A 250 -1.14 9.88 -14.63
CA GLY A 250 -1.66 9.98 -15.99
C GLY A 250 -2.31 8.71 -16.54
N TYR A 251 -2.44 7.65 -15.75
CA TYR A 251 -2.84 6.34 -16.25
C TYR A 251 -4.18 6.38 -17.00
N GLY A 252 -5.18 7.10 -16.49
CA GLY A 252 -6.51 7.12 -17.12
C GLY A 252 -6.63 7.81 -18.47
N ALA A 253 -5.52 8.33 -19.03
CA ALA A 253 -5.44 8.90 -20.37
C ALA A 253 -4.91 7.89 -21.43
N GLU A 254 -5.15 6.59 -21.23
CA GLU A 254 -4.73 5.56 -22.18
C GLU A 254 -5.37 5.74 -23.57
N PRO A 255 -4.59 5.90 -24.65
CA PRO A 255 -5.14 5.93 -26.01
C PRO A 255 -5.98 4.69 -26.31
N ASN A 256 -7.21 4.90 -26.79
CA ASN A 256 -8.18 3.84 -27.08
C ASN A 256 -8.67 3.05 -25.86
N GLY A 257 -8.33 3.46 -24.64
CA GLY A 257 -8.68 2.75 -23.40
C GLY A 257 -7.85 1.49 -23.17
N PHE A 258 -6.73 1.34 -23.88
CA PHE A 258 -5.88 0.17 -23.79
C PHE A 258 -5.05 0.13 -22.52
N ASP A 259 -5.36 -0.81 -21.65
CA ASP A 259 -4.72 -0.89 -20.34
C ASP A 259 -3.24 -1.32 -20.41
N ALA A 260 -2.36 -0.55 -19.75
CA ALA A 260 -0.92 -0.77 -19.68
C ALA A 260 -0.43 -2.04 -18.97
N HIS A 261 -1.30 -2.84 -18.35
CA HIS A 261 -0.94 -4.23 -18.02
C HIS A 261 -0.61 -5.06 -19.26
N ASN A 262 -1.05 -4.61 -20.43
CA ASN A 262 -0.79 -5.24 -21.70
C ASN A 262 0.19 -4.41 -22.53
N TYR A 263 1.01 -5.09 -23.31
CA TYR A 263 1.99 -4.45 -24.19
C TYR A 263 1.35 -3.40 -25.12
N TYR A 264 0.12 -3.62 -25.59
CA TYR A 264 -0.56 -2.68 -26.49
C TYR A 264 -1.03 -1.38 -25.82
N GLY A 265 -1.11 -1.33 -24.48
CA GLY A 265 -1.43 -0.14 -23.67
C GLY A 265 -0.19 0.54 -23.06
N ARG A 266 1.04 0.21 -23.51
CA ARG A 266 2.27 0.68 -22.85
C ARG A 266 2.57 2.17 -22.98
N ILE A 267 1.78 2.94 -23.72
CA ILE A 267 2.04 4.36 -24.05
C ILE A 267 0.81 5.20 -23.67
N VAL A 268 0.99 6.14 -22.74
CA VAL A 268 0.03 7.21 -22.49
C VAL A 268 0.47 8.46 -23.24
N ARG A 269 -0.50 9.19 -23.81
CA ARG A 269 -0.26 10.46 -24.50
C ARG A 269 -0.98 11.59 -23.79
N LEU A 270 -0.22 12.55 -23.30
CA LEU A 270 -0.69 13.74 -22.59
C LEU A 270 -0.01 14.97 -23.21
N ASP A 271 -0.63 16.14 -23.04
CA ASP A 271 0.08 17.41 -23.13
C ASP A 271 0.35 17.96 -21.72
N ASP A 272 1.13 19.03 -21.61
CA ASP A 272 1.50 19.62 -20.32
C ASP A 272 0.28 20.05 -19.49
N ARG A 273 -0.79 20.49 -20.16
CA ARG A 273 -2.04 20.89 -19.49
C ARG A 273 -2.75 19.69 -18.88
N SER A 274 -2.99 18.65 -19.67
CA SER A 274 -3.66 17.44 -19.21
C SER A 274 -2.81 16.73 -18.15
N PHE A 275 -1.49 16.70 -18.31
CA PHE A 275 -0.57 16.20 -17.28
C PHE A 275 -0.73 16.94 -15.95
N ALA A 276 -0.82 18.28 -15.97
CA ALA A 276 -1.05 19.07 -14.77
C ALA A 276 -2.40 18.74 -14.10
N GLU A 277 -3.46 18.50 -14.87
CA GLU A 277 -4.76 18.06 -14.35
C GLU A 277 -4.65 16.69 -13.65
N HIS A 278 -3.95 15.73 -14.26
CA HIS A 278 -3.72 14.41 -13.66
C HIS A 278 -2.85 14.47 -12.40
N VAL A 279 -1.89 15.40 -12.32
CA VAL A 279 -1.10 15.66 -11.10
C VAL A 279 -1.97 16.25 -9.99
N ALA A 280 -2.79 17.25 -10.31
CA ALA A 280 -3.66 17.94 -9.34
C ALA A 280 -4.69 17.00 -8.66
N ALA A 281 -5.06 15.89 -9.32
CA ALA A 281 -5.92 14.87 -8.75
C ALA A 281 -5.32 14.20 -7.48
N PHE A 282 -4.00 14.23 -7.31
CA PHE A 282 -3.30 13.67 -6.15
C PHE A 282 -3.11 14.66 -5.00
N ASP A 283 -3.36 15.96 -5.19
CA ASP A 283 -3.09 17.01 -4.19
C ASP A 283 -3.76 16.70 -2.85
N GLY A 284 -4.99 16.18 -2.88
CA GLY A 284 -5.72 15.77 -1.70
C GLY A 284 -5.04 14.64 -0.92
N ALA A 285 -4.47 13.64 -1.62
CA ALA A 285 -3.71 12.58 -0.97
C ALA A 285 -2.45 13.13 -0.28
N PHE A 286 -1.76 14.08 -0.92
CA PHE A 286 -0.56 14.70 -0.34
C PHE A 286 -0.91 15.56 0.87
N LYS A 287 -1.99 16.34 0.79
CA LYS A 287 -2.51 17.13 1.92
C LYS A 287 -2.91 16.24 3.10
N ALA A 288 -3.47 15.06 2.84
CA ALA A 288 -3.83 14.05 3.84
C ALA A 288 -2.64 13.19 4.30
N ASN A 289 -1.41 13.58 3.97
CA ASN A 289 -0.18 12.87 4.35
C ASN A 289 -0.20 11.37 4.00
N VAL A 290 -0.65 11.02 2.78
CA VAL A 290 -0.78 9.62 2.31
C VAL A 290 0.51 8.80 2.51
N ALA A 291 0.37 7.53 2.90
CA ALA A 291 1.44 6.63 3.33
C ALA A 291 2.29 6.08 2.17
N GLY A 292 1.91 6.31 0.93
CA GLY A 292 2.73 5.88 -0.18
C GLY A 292 2.09 6.25 -1.51
N VAL A 293 2.88 6.08 -2.56
CA VAL A 293 2.47 6.38 -3.92
C VAL A 293 2.92 5.23 -4.81
N MET A 294 2.00 4.66 -5.56
CA MET A 294 2.31 3.65 -6.56
C MET A 294 2.47 4.32 -7.92
N PRO A 295 3.61 4.15 -8.61
CA PRO A 295 3.79 4.72 -9.94
C PRO A 295 2.90 4.01 -10.96
N THR A 296 2.59 4.72 -12.05
CA THR A 296 1.89 4.18 -13.20
C THR A 296 2.78 3.26 -14.03
N TYR A 297 2.17 2.39 -14.82
CA TYR A 297 2.86 1.46 -15.71
C TYR A 297 3.40 2.05 -17.02
N PRO A 298 2.64 2.87 -17.79
CA PRO A 298 2.99 3.24 -19.14
C PRO A 298 4.17 4.20 -19.22
N ILE A 299 4.71 4.31 -20.43
CA ILE A 299 5.64 5.37 -20.84
C ILE A 299 4.81 6.59 -21.21
N LEU A 300 5.15 7.76 -20.64
CA LEU A 300 4.44 9.01 -20.91
C LEU A 300 5.07 9.74 -22.10
N GLN A 301 4.23 10.13 -23.06
CA GLN A 301 4.58 10.94 -24.23
C GLN A 301 3.91 12.31 -24.19
N GLY A 302 4.60 13.33 -24.70
CA GLY A 302 4.07 14.69 -24.89
C GLY A 302 4.15 15.61 -23.67
N VAL A 303 4.84 15.18 -22.61
CA VAL A 303 4.97 15.92 -21.34
C VAL A 303 6.39 16.44 -21.16
N THR A 304 6.48 17.69 -20.68
CA THR A 304 7.70 18.37 -20.26
C THR A 304 7.67 18.59 -18.75
N VAL A 305 8.76 18.27 -18.05
CA VAL A 305 8.95 18.55 -16.62
C VAL A 305 10.26 19.30 -16.44
N ASP A 306 10.22 20.42 -15.72
CA ASP A 306 11.38 21.29 -15.47
C ASP A 306 12.11 21.73 -16.75
N GLY A 307 11.33 22.03 -17.80
CA GLY A 307 11.86 22.52 -19.08
C GLY A 307 12.50 21.46 -19.98
N ALA A 308 12.41 20.18 -19.61
CA ALA A 308 12.89 19.06 -20.43
C ALA A 308 11.77 18.04 -20.69
N PRO A 309 11.69 17.44 -21.89
CA PRO A 309 10.79 16.32 -22.14
C PRO A 309 11.05 15.18 -21.15
N LEU A 310 9.99 14.45 -20.78
CA LEU A 310 10.16 13.24 -19.98
C LEU A 310 10.97 12.18 -20.72
N GLU A 311 11.89 11.55 -20.00
CA GLU A 311 12.57 10.34 -20.47
C GLU A 311 11.55 9.26 -20.88
N GLN A 312 11.75 8.65 -22.05
CA GLN A 312 10.83 7.69 -22.67
C GLN A 312 11.00 6.27 -22.09
N VAL A 313 10.85 6.17 -20.77
CA VAL A 313 10.88 4.94 -19.97
C VAL A 313 9.57 4.81 -19.18
N GLY A 314 9.25 3.60 -18.71
CA GLY A 314 8.06 3.39 -17.88
C GLY A 314 8.13 4.25 -16.62
N ALA A 315 7.01 4.80 -16.16
CA ALA A 315 7.02 5.80 -15.09
C ALA A 315 7.66 5.31 -13.77
N GLY A 316 7.60 4.00 -13.48
CA GLY A 316 8.31 3.37 -12.36
C GLY A 316 9.85 3.47 -12.43
N PHE A 317 10.43 3.80 -13.58
CA PHE A 317 11.86 4.02 -13.79
C PHE A 317 12.22 5.48 -14.07
N ASN A 318 11.23 6.38 -14.17
CA ASN A 318 11.44 7.75 -14.62
C ASN A 318 11.88 8.66 -13.45
N ARG A 319 13.15 9.08 -13.46
CA ARG A 319 13.72 9.93 -12.39
C ARG A 319 13.05 11.30 -12.31
N GLN A 320 12.67 11.91 -13.44
CA GLN A 320 12.01 13.23 -13.45
C GLN A 320 10.68 13.17 -12.71
N LEU A 321 9.86 12.13 -12.95
CA LEU A 321 8.57 11.95 -12.30
C LEU A 321 8.70 11.58 -10.82
N LEU A 322 9.59 10.65 -10.47
CA LEU A 322 9.66 10.09 -9.12
C LEU A 322 10.52 10.92 -8.17
N THR A 323 11.68 11.38 -8.63
CA THR A 323 12.63 12.12 -7.78
C THR A 323 12.52 13.62 -7.97
N GLY A 324 12.34 14.11 -9.20
CA GLY A 324 12.18 15.54 -9.48
C GLY A 324 10.85 16.05 -8.96
N LEU A 325 9.76 15.60 -9.59
CA LEU A 325 8.41 16.08 -9.33
C LEU A 325 7.84 15.55 -8.00
N LEU A 326 7.69 14.22 -7.85
CA LEU A 326 6.98 13.66 -6.69
C LEU A 326 7.67 13.96 -5.34
N ARG A 327 8.98 13.70 -5.24
CA ARG A 327 9.74 14.04 -4.01
C ARG A 327 9.92 15.56 -3.84
N GLY A 328 9.88 16.34 -4.91
CA GLY A 328 9.82 17.80 -4.85
C GLY A 328 8.55 18.29 -4.17
N ILE A 329 7.39 17.72 -4.53
CA ILE A 329 6.08 18.04 -3.95
C ILE A 329 6.00 17.64 -2.46
N ARG A 330 6.51 16.46 -2.10
CA ARG A 330 6.37 15.92 -0.72
C ARG A 330 7.46 16.36 0.25
N GLY A 331 8.54 16.98 -0.24
CA GLY A 331 9.78 17.16 0.50
C GLY A 331 10.61 15.87 0.53
N ARG A 332 11.94 15.99 0.48
CA ARG A 332 12.90 14.90 0.21
C ARG A 332 12.93 13.74 1.24
N ASN A 333 12.21 13.84 2.36
CA ASN A 333 12.34 12.95 3.52
C ASN A 333 11.11 12.09 3.82
N ARG A 334 10.16 11.99 2.89
CA ARG A 334 9.00 11.08 3.03
C ARG A 334 9.11 10.02 1.94
N TRP A 335 9.33 8.77 2.36
CA TRP A 335 9.63 7.53 1.60
C TRP A 335 11.08 7.36 1.13
#